data_AF-A0A7H9CHR5-F1
#
_entry.id   AF-A0A7H9CHR5-F1
#
_cell.length_a   1.000
_cell.length_b   1.000
_cell.length_c   1.000
_cell.angle_alpha   90.00
_cell.angle_beta   90.00
_cell.angle_gamma   90.00
#
_symmetry.space_group_name_H-M   'P 1'
#
loop_
_entity.id
_entity.type
_entity.pdbx_description
1 polymer ?
#
loop_
_entity_poly.entity_id
_entity_poly.type
_entity_poly.pdbx_seq_one_letter_code
_entity_poly.pdbx_strand_id
1 'polypeptide(L)'
;MNISSLTTHTLNIQTNYKLPKIDPNTPLQQIKQGENINRLGDKIEPCDYHNFYYGDINTIQKYCSKTYTKEEALDKFMVSQTLSILNGFLYKTTFGFSDMLVAEDVFKTRRGTYIEDCYYPTFDNGYFMEADYYEYYQIPHETYLNSYANSNLINTKFGKAEIFLDLADNDGIFSKNTQLFYFDSDGNGFVDENDTYVGTLSKNAQLFRFDSDGNGFVDKNDMYFDKLKIRAYDKDGNKIIKKLGDVVDSIDLKEFIDSKENAIKKFKATKDNYKDMDIYERCLQRVKDYNPYHMFKAEVRYESMNDDDIKELAKLADKDGWIQIKPKRNADGEYYGLTGLAYAKQGVDGNYRLEELGFAIGRGRTTNFSLNNEYDILNNKVTWRDEDVDSYQNQQYTRFINLYNDYMNEINNKNKYLSTLDDETRAKYQNVKSAVMLSAERDFTAATGLKFSLENLQKVKDSFETDKKAAANMLIDTDSLTAIRINENGTFTLRFNSGREINVSKLYKDSGKAFNEALNVNADFMDEKELNEKIDLSVSVVKIKNETTGKLEEKSLKDLGVELIQKTTNGKLFILRTKEGKSIVVNQIYTKTQNEAQNSQNAQSVIDEKEKFYPKPLKIWA
;
A
#
# COMPACT_ATOMS: atom_id res chain seq x y z
N MET A 1 -40.27 68.68 -8.82
CA MET A 1 -39.26 68.55 -7.75
C MET A 1 -39.55 67.22 -7.04
N ASN A 2 -38.74 66.19 -7.34
CA ASN A 2 -38.10 65.20 -6.43
C ASN A 2 -38.78 64.87 -5.07
N ILE A 3 -38.94 63.64 -4.56
CA ILE A 3 -38.39 62.28 -4.83
C ILE A 3 -39.38 61.20 -4.33
N SER A 4 -39.35 60.07 -5.05
CA SER A 4 -39.93 58.73 -4.85
C SER A 4 -39.81 58.10 -3.44
N SER A 5 -40.92 57.54 -2.93
CA SER A 5 -41.29 56.09 -2.91
C SER A 5 -40.76 55.30 -1.70
N LEU A 6 -41.68 54.82 -0.86
CA LEU A 6 -41.55 53.63 -0.02
C LEU A 6 -42.89 53.36 0.66
N THR A 7 -43.48 52.21 0.40
CA THR A 7 -44.52 51.54 1.22
C THR A 7 -44.64 50.10 0.71
N THR A 8 -45.02 49.06 1.43
CA THR A 8 -44.89 48.58 2.83
C THR A 8 -45.71 47.27 2.87
N HIS A 9 -45.20 46.25 3.55
CA HIS A 9 -45.93 45.25 4.36
C HIS A 9 -46.88 44.22 3.70
N THR A 10 -46.42 42.96 3.79
CA THR A 10 -47.11 41.72 4.23
C THR A 10 -48.56 41.81 4.77
N LEU A 11 -49.48 40.95 4.31
CA LEU A 11 -49.85 39.65 4.95
C LEU A 11 -50.92 38.87 4.11
N ASN A 12 -50.83 37.53 4.20
CA ASN A 12 -51.71 36.43 3.70
C ASN A 12 -53.23 36.65 3.73
N ILE A 13 -54.00 35.99 2.82
CA ILE A 13 -55.10 35.02 3.10
C ILE A 13 -55.39 34.12 1.86
N GLN A 14 -55.78 32.87 2.14
CA GLN A 14 -56.18 31.70 1.33
C GLN A 14 -57.38 31.78 0.34
N THR A 15 -57.38 30.77 -0.57
CA THR A 15 -58.47 29.95 -1.16
C THR A 15 -58.97 30.16 -2.61
N ASN A 16 -58.86 29.05 -3.36
CA ASN A 16 -59.82 28.38 -4.25
C ASN A 16 -60.23 28.92 -5.65
N TYR A 17 -60.28 27.96 -6.61
CA TYR A 17 -61.00 27.89 -7.92
C TYR A 17 -60.38 28.63 -9.13
N LYS A 18 -60.44 28.21 -10.41
CA LYS A 18 -61.04 27.09 -11.19
C LYS A 18 -60.33 27.06 -12.57
N LEU A 19 -60.07 25.90 -13.19
CA LEU A 19 -59.46 25.79 -14.54
C LEU A 19 -60.45 26.13 -15.67
N PRO A 20 -60.04 26.84 -16.76
CA PRO A 20 -60.84 26.96 -17.98
C PRO A 20 -60.47 25.92 -19.06
N LYS A 21 -61.48 25.57 -19.88
CA LYS A 21 -61.46 24.63 -21.02
C LYS A 21 -60.86 25.28 -22.29
N ILE A 22 -60.26 24.44 -23.14
CA ILE A 22 -59.60 24.78 -24.41
C ILE A 22 -60.57 24.61 -25.61
N ASP A 23 -60.45 25.50 -26.60
CA ASP A 23 -61.21 25.54 -27.87
C ASP A 23 -60.60 24.61 -28.95
N PRO A 24 -61.39 23.81 -29.72
CA PRO A 24 -60.88 22.83 -30.69
C PRO A 24 -60.35 23.35 -32.03
N ASN A 25 -60.36 24.67 -32.34
CA ASN A 25 -60.11 25.15 -33.72
C ASN A 25 -58.82 25.97 -33.95
N THR A 26 -57.71 25.67 -33.24
CA THR A 26 -56.41 26.31 -33.57
C THR A 26 -55.62 25.45 -34.57
N PRO A 27 -55.10 26.00 -35.70
CA PRO A 27 -54.35 25.22 -36.68
C PRO A 27 -53.05 24.67 -36.09
N LEU A 28 -52.79 23.38 -36.28
CA LEU A 28 -51.53 22.71 -35.95
C LEU A 28 -50.38 23.28 -36.80
N GLN A 29 -49.71 24.31 -36.28
CA GLN A 29 -48.34 24.62 -36.70
C GLN A 29 -47.42 23.60 -36.03
N GLN A 30 -46.66 22.87 -36.85
CA GLN A 30 -45.53 22.06 -36.42
C GLN A 30 -44.50 22.97 -35.73
N ILE A 31 -44.48 22.94 -34.39
CA ILE A 31 -43.40 23.55 -33.62
C ILE A 31 -42.33 22.47 -33.41
N LYS A 32 -41.17 22.80 -33.99
CA LYS A 32 -39.90 22.09 -33.91
C LYS A 32 -39.50 21.86 -32.45
N GLN A 33 -38.89 20.71 -32.16
CA GLN A 33 -38.12 20.49 -30.94
C GLN A 33 -37.09 21.63 -30.77
N GLY A 34 -37.12 22.28 -29.61
CA GLY A 34 -36.00 23.11 -29.13
C GLY A 34 -36.39 24.55 -28.79
N GLU A 35 -37.01 24.76 -27.63
CA GLU A 35 -36.79 25.96 -26.80
C GLU A 35 -36.93 25.54 -25.32
N ASN A 36 -35.85 25.67 -24.52
CA ASN A 36 -35.82 25.40 -23.08
C ASN A 36 -36.32 26.63 -22.31
N ILE A 37 -37.42 26.49 -21.58
CA ILE A 37 -38.05 27.56 -20.80
C ILE A 37 -38.28 27.04 -19.38
N ASN A 38 -37.95 27.82 -18.35
CA ASN A 38 -38.15 27.41 -16.95
C ASN A 38 -39.63 27.56 -16.51
N ARG A 39 -39.96 27.10 -15.30
CA ARG A 39 -41.33 27.15 -14.73
C ARG A 39 -41.85 28.57 -14.41
N LEU A 40 -41.04 29.62 -14.61
CA LEU A 40 -41.43 31.04 -14.48
C LEU A 40 -41.55 31.74 -15.84
N GLY A 41 -41.34 31.03 -16.96
CA GLY A 41 -41.53 31.55 -18.31
C GLY A 41 -40.32 32.27 -18.91
N ASP A 42 -39.16 32.23 -18.24
CA ASP A 42 -37.95 32.84 -18.75
C ASP A 42 -37.22 31.91 -19.73
N LYS A 43 -36.76 32.49 -20.86
CA LYS A 43 -35.91 31.80 -21.84
C LYS A 43 -34.58 31.44 -21.17
N ILE A 44 -34.26 30.15 -21.16
CA ILE A 44 -32.95 29.67 -20.72
C ILE A 44 -32.04 29.71 -21.94
N GLU A 45 -30.99 30.54 -21.90
CA GLU A 45 -29.92 30.44 -22.90
C GLU A 45 -29.25 29.06 -22.78
N PRO A 46 -28.97 28.37 -23.90
CA PRO A 46 -28.28 27.10 -23.86
C PRO A 46 -26.83 27.34 -23.45
N CYS A 47 -26.53 27.19 -22.17
CA CYS A 47 -25.17 27.05 -21.71
C CYS A 47 -24.62 25.70 -22.17
N ASP A 48 -23.44 25.76 -22.78
CA ASP A 48 -22.69 24.61 -23.27
C ASP A 48 -22.51 23.52 -22.20
N TYR A 49 -22.29 22.31 -22.70
CA TYR A 49 -22.24 21.02 -22.02
C TYR A 49 -21.11 20.87 -20.98
N HIS A 50 -20.83 21.87 -20.14
CA HIS A 50 -19.95 21.77 -18.98
C HIS A 50 -20.37 22.85 -17.94
N ASN A 51 -20.60 22.40 -16.71
CA ASN A 51 -20.90 23.16 -15.49
C ASN A 51 -22.38 23.51 -15.27
N PHE A 52 -22.97 22.97 -14.20
CA PHE A 52 -23.26 23.69 -12.94
C PHE A 52 -24.13 22.82 -12.02
N TYR A 53 -23.62 22.57 -10.80
CA TYR A 53 -24.37 21.97 -9.71
C TYR A 53 -25.38 22.98 -9.16
N TYR A 54 -26.67 22.67 -9.23
CA TYR A 54 -27.71 23.39 -8.50
C TYR A 54 -28.33 22.44 -7.47
N GLY A 55 -28.00 22.64 -6.20
CA GLY A 55 -28.57 21.89 -5.09
C GLY A 55 -28.32 22.61 -3.76
N ASP A 56 -29.32 22.61 -2.90
CA ASP A 56 -29.34 23.20 -1.56
C ASP A 56 -28.16 22.69 -0.69
N ILE A 57 -27.81 23.42 0.37
CA ILE A 57 -26.66 23.25 1.29
C ILE A 57 -26.49 21.82 1.84
N ASN A 58 -27.49 20.94 1.69
CA ASN A 58 -27.55 19.60 2.26
C ASN A 58 -27.49 18.44 1.24
N THR A 59 -27.40 18.71 -0.07
CA THR A 59 -27.60 17.68 -1.11
C THR A 59 -26.55 17.67 -2.21
N ILE A 60 -26.06 16.48 -2.57
CA ILE A 60 -25.17 16.24 -3.72
C ILE A 60 -25.97 15.49 -4.79
N GLN A 61 -26.06 16.05 -5.99
CA GLN A 61 -26.70 15.40 -7.15
C GLN A 61 -25.64 14.76 -8.06
N LYS A 62 -25.85 13.50 -8.45
CA LYS A 62 -25.16 12.86 -9.58
C LYS A 62 -26.11 12.72 -10.76
N TYR A 63 -25.58 12.77 -11.98
CA TYR A 63 -26.29 12.38 -13.21
C TYR A 63 -26.99 11.02 -13.01
N CYS A 64 -28.28 10.96 -13.35
CA CYS A 64 -29.17 9.79 -13.26
C CYS A 64 -29.53 9.32 -11.82
N SER A 65 -30.38 10.13 -11.16
CA SER A 65 -31.55 9.71 -10.35
C SER A 65 -31.42 9.39 -8.84
N LYS A 66 -30.31 9.67 -8.16
CA LYS A 66 -30.29 9.63 -6.68
C LYS A 66 -29.55 10.82 -6.06
N THR A 67 -30.24 11.53 -5.17
CA THR A 67 -29.65 12.59 -4.33
C THR A 67 -29.12 11.94 -3.06
N TYR A 68 -27.88 12.24 -2.69
CA TYR A 68 -27.28 11.80 -1.43
C TYR A 68 -27.20 12.97 -0.45
N THR A 69 -27.41 12.71 0.84
CA THR A 69 -27.00 13.64 1.89
C THR A 69 -25.46 13.69 1.95
N LYS A 70 -24.92 14.74 2.57
CA LYS A 70 -23.47 14.85 2.77
C LYS A 70 -22.90 13.70 3.60
N GLU A 71 -23.62 13.28 4.63
CA GLU A 71 -23.27 12.13 5.46
C GLU A 71 -23.29 10.81 4.67
N GLU A 72 -24.32 10.58 3.83
CA GLU A 72 -24.39 9.39 2.99
C GLU A 72 -23.24 9.31 2.00
N ALA A 73 -22.78 10.45 1.50
CA ALA A 73 -21.62 10.49 0.64
C ALA A 73 -20.32 10.20 1.40
N LEU A 74 -20.16 10.67 2.64
CA LEU A 74 -19.00 10.34 3.48
C LEU A 74 -18.98 8.87 3.92
N ASP A 75 -20.13 8.28 4.24
CA ASP A 75 -20.26 6.84 4.48
C ASP A 75 -19.75 6.05 3.26
N LYS A 76 -20.11 6.46 2.04
CA LYS A 76 -19.60 5.84 0.80
C LYS A 76 -18.08 5.98 0.62
N PHE A 77 -17.51 7.13 0.98
CA PHE A 77 -16.05 7.30 0.96
C PHE A 77 -15.38 6.32 1.91
N MET A 78 -15.89 6.18 3.14
CA MET A 78 -15.34 5.24 4.11
C MET A 78 -15.47 3.78 3.66
N VAL A 79 -16.59 3.39 3.09
CA VAL A 79 -16.77 2.04 2.52
C VAL A 79 -15.77 1.80 1.39
N SER A 80 -15.65 2.76 0.46
CA SER A 80 -14.71 2.66 -0.67
C SER A 80 -13.26 2.60 -0.21
N GLN A 81 -12.90 3.40 0.81
CA GLN A 81 -11.58 3.37 1.44
C GLN A 81 -11.32 2.02 2.12
N THR A 82 -12.27 1.50 2.89
CA THR A 82 -12.15 0.20 3.58
C THR A 82 -11.92 -0.92 2.57
N LEU A 83 -12.73 -0.97 1.51
CA LEU A 83 -12.56 -1.96 0.43
C LEU A 83 -11.24 -1.76 -0.31
N SER A 84 -10.79 -0.51 -0.48
CA SER A 84 -9.52 -0.24 -1.16
C SER A 84 -8.32 -0.80 -0.39
N ILE A 85 -8.32 -0.62 0.93
CA ILE A 85 -7.30 -1.18 1.83
C ILE A 85 -7.39 -2.71 1.80
N LEU A 86 -8.59 -3.26 1.96
CA LEU A 86 -8.79 -4.71 2.10
C LEU A 86 -8.52 -5.50 0.85
N ASN A 87 -8.86 -4.95 -0.32
CA ASN A 87 -8.73 -5.66 -1.57
C ASN A 87 -7.47 -5.27 -2.34
N GLY A 88 -6.75 -4.24 -1.87
CA GLY A 88 -5.61 -3.69 -2.58
C GLY A 88 -6.04 -3.19 -3.95
N PHE A 89 -7.08 -2.37 -4.06
CA PHE A 89 -7.37 -1.65 -5.31
C PHE A 89 -8.12 -0.37 -5.02
N LEU A 90 -7.73 0.74 -5.64
CA LEU A 90 -8.36 2.03 -5.36
C LEU A 90 -9.65 2.20 -6.15
N TYR A 91 -10.77 2.34 -5.44
CA TYR A 91 -12.01 2.84 -6.03
C TYR A 91 -11.91 4.35 -6.22
N LYS A 92 -12.16 4.83 -7.44
CA LYS A 92 -12.02 6.26 -7.80
C LYS A 92 -12.89 7.15 -6.91
N THR A 93 -12.25 7.97 -6.06
CA THR A 93 -12.89 8.99 -5.21
C THR A 93 -11.99 10.22 -5.07
N THR A 94 -12.57 11.43 -5.11
CA THR A 94 -11.88 12.72 -4.91
C THR A 94 -12.79 13.70 -4.14
N PHE A 95 -12.22 14.65 -3.38
CA PHE A 95 -13.01 15.65 -2.65
C PHE A 95 -13.36 16.92 -3.46
N GLY A 96 -13.09 16.93 -4.77
CA GLY A 96 -13.35 18.08 -5.65
C GLY A 96 -14.80 18.59 -5.59
N PHE A 97 -14.97 19.93 -5.53
CA PHE A 97 -16.28 20.59 -5.36
C PHE A 97 -17.28 20.28 -6.50
N SER A 98 -16.77 19.89 -7.67
CA SER A 98 -17.50 19.47 -8.86
C SER A 98 -17.60 17.95 -9.03
N ASP A 99 -17.00 17.13 -8.15
CA ASP A 99 -16.72 15.72 -8.45
C ASP A 99 -16.81 14.80 -7.22
N MET A 100 -17.75 15.04 -6.31
CA MET A 100 -18.18 13.99 -5.36
C MET A 100 -18.91 12.85 -6.08
N LEU A 101 -18.20 12.22 -7.01
CA LEU A 101 -18.60 11.10 -7.82
C LEU A 101 -18.11 9.84 -7.10
N VAL A 102 -18.98 9.22 -6.33
CA VAL A 102 -18.80 7.80 -5.99
C VAL A 102 -19.07 7.02 -7.28
N ALA A 103 -18.12 6.19 -7.70
CA ALA A 103 -18.18 5.37 -8.90
C ALA A 103 -19.27 4.28 -8.81
N GLU A 104 -20.54 4.69 -8.95
CA GLU A 104 -21.70 3.79 -8.89
C GLU A 104 -21.87 2.95 -10.18
N ASP A 105 -21.30 3.37 -11.31
CA ASP A 105 -21.50 2.70 -12.62
C ASP A 105 -20.53 1.56 -12.93
N VAL A 106 -19.50 1.31 -12.12
CA VAL A 106 -18.57 0.18 -12.35
C VAL A 106 -19.21 -1.17 -11.97
N PHE A 107 -20.25 -1.16 -11.14
CA PHE A 107 -20.79 -2.39 -10.52
C PHE A 107 -21.95 -3.03 -11.29
N LYS A 108 -22.49 -2.38 -12.32
CA LYS A 108 -23.68 -2.89 -13.04
C LYS A 108 -23.40 -3.87 -14.18
N THR A 109 -22.14 -4.12 -14.56
CA THR A 109 -21.82 -5.04 -15.67
C THR A 109 -21.09 -6.30 -15.20
N ARG A 110 -21.78 -7.16 -14.45
CA ARG A 110 -21.50 -8.61 -14.51
C ARG A 110 -21.94 -9.12 -15.88
N ARG A 111 -21.08 -8.98 -16.89
CA ARG A 111 -20.97 -9.78 -18.14
C ARG A 111 -20.08 -9.06 -19.14
N GLY A 112 -18.77 -9.34 -19.12
CA GLY A 112 -17.92 -9.41 -20.32
C GLY A 112 -17.89 -8.26 -21.34
N THR A 113 -18.35 -7.05 -21.02
CA THR A 113 -18.16 -5.87 -21.86
C THR A 113 -17.14 -4.97 -21.19
N TYR A 114 -15.97 -4.85 -21.82
CA TYR A 114 -15.09 -3.70 -21.66
C TYR A 114 -15.95 -2.45 -21.73
N ILE A 115 -16.00 -1.68 -20.64
CA ILE A 115 -16.56 -0.33 -20.70
C ILE A 115 -15.54 0.45 -21.52
N GLU A 116 -15.87 0.69 -22.80
CA GLU A 116 -15.23 1.74 -23.58
C GLU A 116 -15.24 3.02 -22.75
N ASP A 117 -14.08 3.64 -22.67
CA ASP A 117 -13.74 4.85 -21.94
C ASP A 117 -14.93 5.80 -21.78
N CYS A 118 -15.62 5.71 -20.64
CA CYS A 118 -16.39 6.82 -20.16
C CYS A 118 -15.37 7.89 -19.76
N TYR A 119 -15.06 8.77 -20.72
CA TYR A 119 -14.34 10.02 -20.55
C TYR A 119 -15.08 10.86 -19.49
N TYR A 120 -14.78 10.60 -18.22
CA TYR A 120 -14.97 11.59 -17.19
C TYR A 120 -14.06 12.77 -17.54
N PRO A 121 -14.49 14.03 -17.31
CA PRO A 121 -13.59 15.16 -17.43
C PRO A 121 -12.44 14.89 -16.47
N THR A 122 -11.34 14.41 -17.04
CA THR A 122 -10.10 14.19 -16.34
C THR A 122 -9.69 15.56 -15.83
N PHE A 123 -9.46 15.69 -14.53
CA PHE A 123 -8.44 16.65 -14.14
C PHE A 123 -7.24 16.39 -15.07
N ASP A 124 -6.67 17.43 -15.67
CA ASP A 124 -5.39 17.34 -16.38
C ASP A 124 -4.25 16.78 -15.47
N ASN A 125 -4.55 16.45 -14.20
CA ASN A 125 -3.69 15.92 -13.16
C ASN A 125 -4.02 14.46 -12.73
N GLY A 126 -4.79 13.68 -13.49
CA GLY A 126 -5.36 12.41 -13.04
C GLY A 126 -4.37 11.26 -12.72
N TYR A 127 -4.03 11.09 -11.43
CA TYR A 127 -3.50 9.84 -10.87
C TYR A 127 -4.57 8.72 -10.92
N PHE A 128 -4.60 7.95 -12.00
CA PHE A 128 -5.49 6.77 -12.09
C PHE A 128 -4.68 5.55 -12.56
N MET A 129 -4.33 4.67 -11.61
CA MET A 129 -3.58 3.44 -11.87
C MET A 129 -4.50 2.29 -12.32
N GLU A 130 -3.98 1.40 -13.17
CA GLU A 130 -4.59 0.10 -13.50
C GLU A 130 -4.63 -0.82 -12.27
N ALA A 131 -5.65 -1.69 -12.20
CA ALA A 131 -5.84 -2.68 -11.13
C ALA A 131 -4.60 -3.57 -10.90
N ASP A 132 -3.85 -3.83 -11.96
CA ASP A 132 -2.68 -4.72 -12.00
C ASP A 132 -1.50 -4.23 -11.12
N TYR A 133 -1.38 -2.92 -10.87
CA TYR A 133 -0.28 -2.40 -10.03
C TYR A 133 -0.34 -2.93 -8.60
N TYR A 134 -1.54 -3.16 -8.09
CA TYR A 134 -1.77 -3.61 -6.72
C TYR A 134 -1.78 -5.14 -6.56
N GLU A 135 -2.10 -5.87 -7.62
CA GLU A 135 -2.36 -7.32 -7.54
C GLU A 135 -1.05 -8.13 -7.40
N TYR A 136 0.07 -7.62 -7.93
CA TYR A 136 1.29 -8.41 -8.07
C TYR A 136 2.28 -8.40 -6.88
N TYR A 137 2.08 -7.56 -5.85
CA TYR A 137 3.13 -7.32 -4.84
C TYR A 137 2.71 -7.34 -3.37
N GLN A 138 1.46 -7.71 -3.04
CA GLN A 138 0.97 -7.59 -1.65
C GLN A 138 0.68 -8.91 -0.95
N ILE A 139 0.56 -10.03 -1.68
CA ILE A 139 0.25 -11.34 -1.11
C ILE A 139 1.08 -12.38 -1.85
N PRO A 140 1.61 -13.43 -1.18
CA PRO A 140 2.29 -14.51 -1.88
C PRO A 140 1.37 -15.18 -2.89
N HIS A 141 1.94 -15.69 -3.99
CA HIS A 141 1.20 -16.49 -4.96
C HIS A 141 0.43 -17.62 -4.24
N GLU A 142 -0.83 -17.88 -4.63
CA GLU A 142 -1.76 -18.73 -3.86
C GLU A 142 -1.24 -20.14 -3.53
N THR A 143 -0.40 -20.70 -4.41
CA THR A 143 0.21 -22.03 -4.18
C THR A 143 1.15 -22.04 -2.98
N TYR A 144 1.76 -20.90 -2.65
CA TYR A 144 2.59 -20.71 -1.48
C TYR A 144 1.80 -20.36 -0.22
N LEU A 145 0.47 -20.22 -0.29
CA LEU A 145 -0.36 -20.01 0.90
C LEU A 145 -0.81 -21.35 1.48
N ASN A 146 -0.69 -21.51 2.79
CA ASN A 146 -1.19 -22.70 3.49
C ASN A 146 -2.69 -22.60 3.82
N SER A 147 -3.24 -23.62 4.49
CA SER A 147 -4.67 -23.64 4.84
C SER A 147 -5.05 -22.59 5.87
N TYR A 148 -4.12 -22.19 6.75
CA TYR A 148 -4.37 -21.15 7.74
C TYR A 148 -4.48 -19.78 7.09
N ALA A 149 -3.61 -19.49 6.11
CA ALA A 149 -3.67 -18.28 5.29
C ALA A 149 -4.98 -18.18 4.47
N ASN A 150 -5.51 -19.32 4.00
CA ASN A 150 -6.76 -19.40 3.24
C ASN A 150 -8.02 -19.50 4.11
N SER A 151 -7.90 -19.53 5.43
CA SER A 151 -9.03 -19.46 6.37
C SER A 151 -9.44 -18.01 6.62
N ASN A 152 -10.70 -17.78 7.00
CA ASN A 152 -11.19 -16.51 7.52
C ASN A 152 -11.12 -16.43 9.07
N LEU A 153 -10.55 -17.44 9.72
CA LEU A 153 -10.42 -17.52 11.18
C LEU A 153 -8.96 -17.50 11.61
N ILE A 154 -8.64 -16.66 12.59
CA ILE A 154 -7.36 -16.70 13.31
C ILE A 154 -7.48 -17.56 14.57
N ASN A 155 -6.34 -18.10 15.00
CA ASN A 155 -6.21 -18.74 16.30
C ASN A 155 -5.79 -17.69 17.35
N THR A 156 -6.46 -17.69 18.49
CA THR A 156 -6.15 -16.83 19.64
C THR A 156 -6.08 -17.67 20.90
N LYS A 157 -5.51 -17.15 21.99
CA LYS A 157 -5.52 -17.84 23.30
C LYS A 157 -6.93 -18.09 23.86
N PHE A 158 -7.94 -17.37 23.37
CA PHE A 158 -9.34 -17.50 23.78
C PHE A 158 -10.16 -18.42 22.87
N GLY A 159 -9.65 -18.79 21.69
CA GLY A 159 -10.36 -19.60 20.69
C GLY A 159 -10.20 -19.04 19.28
N LYS A 160 -11.16 -19.31 18.40
CA LYS A 160 -11.13 -18.85 17.00
C LYS A 160 -11.97 -17.60 16.81
N ALA A 161 -11.47 -16.66 16.01
CA ALA A 161 -12.17 -15.42 15.71
C ALA A 161 -11.94 -14.98 14.25
N GLU A 162 -12.87 -14.22 13.72
CA GLU A 162 -12.74 -13.54 12.42
C GLU A 162 -12.10 -12.17 12.63
N ILE A 163 -11.31 -11.68 11.66
CA ILE A 163 -10.78 -10.31 11.67
C ILE A 163 -11.61 -9.43 10.73
N PHE A 164 -11.80 -8.18 11.12
CA PHE A 164 -12.33 -7.14 10.26
C PHE A 164 -11.65 -5.78 10.51
N LEU A 165 -11.62 -4.95 9.47
CA LEU A 165 -11.16 -3.56 9.51
C LEU A 165 -12.32 -2.63 9.86
N ASP A 166 -12.18 -1.85 10.93
CA ASP A 166 -13.17 -0.86 11.37
C ASP A 166 -12.60 0.55 11.36
N LEU A 167 -12.68 1.24 10.21
CA LEU A 167 -12.20 2.62 10.09
C LEU A 167 -13.06 3.64 10.85
N ALA A 168 -14.32 3.31 11.11
CA ALA A 168 -15.31 4.22 11.70
C ALA A 168 -15.41 4.10 13.23
N ASP A 169 -14.69 3.13 13.82
CA ASP A 169 -14.84 2.70 15.22
C ASP A 169 -16.30 2.38 15.62
N ASN A 170 -17.13 1.93 14.65
CA ASN A 170 -18.56 1.66 14.82
C ASN A 170 -18.91 0.19 14.58
N ASP A 171 -17.98 -0.70 14.94
CA ASP A 171 -18.09 -2.16 14.86
C ASP A 171 -18.35 -2.68 13.44
N GLY A 172 -17.86 -1.93 12.43
CA GLY A 172 -18.05 -2.24 11.00
C GLY A 172 -19.51 -2.09 10.53
N ILE A 173 -20.39 -1.52 11.35
CA ILE A 173 -21.79 -1.28 11.02
C ILE A 173 -21.88 0.10 10.36
N PHE A 174 -22.02 0.10 9.03
CA PHE A 174 -22.44 1.27 8.29
C PHE A 174 -23.98 1.40 8.37
N SER A 175 -24.52 2.62 8.25
CA SER A 175 -25.94 2.88 8.54
C SER A 175 -26.86 1.95 7.75
N LYS A 176 -28.08 1.63 8.23
CA LYS A 176 -29.02 0.79 7.47
C LYS A 176 -29.34 1.35 6.07
N ASN A 177 -29.18 2.66 5.85
CA ASN A 177 -29.34 3.27 4.52
C ASN A 177 -28.17 2.94 3.58
N THR A 178 -27.04 2.45 4.11
CA THR A 178 -25.93 1.86 3.36
C THR A 178 -26.10 0.37 3.06
N GLN A 179 -27.07 -0.32 3.70
CA GLN A 179 -27.46 -1.69 3.30
C GLN A 179 -28.06 -1.76 1.89
N LEU A 180 -28.27 -0.61 1.24
CA LEU A 180 -28.67 -0.51 -0.17
C LEU A 180 -27.53 -0.77 -1.15
N PHE A 181 -26.31 -1.03 -0.67
CA PHE A 181 -25.16 -1.25 -1.54
C PHE A 181 -24.80 -2.73 -1.58
N TYR A 182 -25.06 -3.33 -2.75
CA TYR A 182 -24.81 -4.73 -3.08
C TYR A 182 -23.30 -5.03 -3.08
N PHE A 183 -22.68 -5.12 -1.91
CA PHE A 183 -21.31 -5.56 -1.76
C PHE A 183 -21.30 -6.97 -1.21
N ASP A 184 -20.71 -7.89 -1.95
CA ASP A 184 -20.34 -9.21 -1.49
C ASP A 184 -19.12 -9.04 -0.58
N SER A 185 -19.37 -8.71 0.69
CA SER A 185 -18.35 -8.30 1.65
C SER A 185 -17.55 -9.48 2.20
N ASP A 186 -18.05 -10.71 2.00
CA ASP A 186 -17.35 -11.95 2.31
C ASP A 186 -16.72 -12.65 1.07
N GLY A 187 -17.03 -12.18 -0.15
CA GLY A 187 -16.43 -12.65 -1.40
C GLY A 187 -17.00 -13.98 -1.92
N ASN A 188 -18.20 -14.37 -1.49
CA ASN A 188 -18.84 -15.65 -1.84
C ASN A 188 -19.56 -15.64 -3.21
N GLY A 189 -19.59 -14.50 -3.89
CA GLY A 189 -20.22 -14.28 -5.20
C GLY A 189 -21.66 -13.77 -5.14
N PHE A 190 -22.27 -13.66 -3.96
CA PHE A 190 -23.64 -13.23 -3.71
C PHE A 190 -23.69 -12.07 -2.72
N VAL A 191 -24.76 -11.28 -2.80
CA VAL A 191 -25.04 -10.24 -1.80
C VAL A 191 -26.26 -10.72 -1.01
N ASP A 192 -26.08 -11.00 0.27
CA ASP A 192 -27.10 -11.49 1.19
C ASP A 192 -27.08 -10.76 2.56
N GLU A 193 -27.89 -11.24 3.51
CA GLU A 193 -28.03 -10.64 4.84
C GLU A 193 -26.74 -10.66 5.68
N ASN A 194 -25.77 -11.49 5.31
CA ASN A 194 -24.45 -11.58 5.94
C ASN A 194 -23.50 -10.47 5.49
N ASP A 195 -23.78 -9.77 4.39
CA ASP A 195 -22.99 -8.65 3.86
C ASP A 195 -23.23 -7.31 4.58
N THR A 196 -23.71 -7.38 5.82
CA THR A 196 -23.99 -6.22 6.67
C THR A 196 -22.73 -5.57 7.26
N TYR A 197 -21.55 -6.15 7.00
CA TYR A 197 -20.28 -5.74 7.58
C TYR A 197 -19.23 -5.51 6.49
N VAL A 198 -19.00 -4.24 6.15
CA VAL A 198 -17.85 -3.85 5.34
C VAL A 198 -16.63 -3.91 6.26
N GLY A 199 -15.56 -4.58 5.83
CA GLY A 199 -14.36 -4.72 6.66
C GLY A 199 -13.85 -6.15 6.85
N THR A 200 -14.70 -7.16 6.64
CA THR A 200 -14.36 -8.55 6.95
C THR A 200 -13.25 -9.09 6.04
N LEU A 201 -12.27 -9.78 6.62
CA LEU A 201 -11.27 -10.49 5.84
C LEU A 201 -11.84 -11.85 5.42
N SER A 202 -11.98 -12.08 4.11
CA SER A 202 -12.38 -13.38 3.56
C SER A 202 -11.27 -14.42 3.70
N LYS A 203 -10.01 -13.96 3.79
CA LYS A 203 -8.84 -14.79 4.05
C LYS A 203 -7.85 -14.08 4.96
N ASN A 204 -7.22 -14.82 5.87
CA ASN A 204 -6.12 -14.32 6.70
C ASN A 204 -4.97 -13.77 5.83
N ALA A 205 -4.75 -14.31 4.63
CA ALA A 205 -3.75 -13.80 3.67
C ALA A 205 -3.93 -12.31 3.31
N GLN A 206 -5.09 -11.69 3.55
CA GLN A 206 -5.23 -10.24 3.38
C GLN A 206 -4.42 -9.45 4.43
N LEU A 207 -3.99 -10.07 5.53
CA LEU A 207 -3.17 -9.45 6.57
C LEU A 207 -1.78 -9.01 6.07
N PHE A 208 -1.25 -9.60 4.99
CA PHE A 208 0.00 -9.11 4.37
C PHE A 208 -0.08 -7.62 3.98
N ARG A 209 -1.29 -7.09 3.74
CA ARG A 209 -1.53 -5.67 3.41
C ARG A 209 -1.39 -4.73 4.61
N PHE A 210 -1.36 -5.29 5.81
CA PHE A 210 -1.28 -4.55 7.06
C PHE A 210 0.12 -4.57 7.66
N ASP A 211 1.07 -5.31 7.10
CA ASP A 211 2.50 -5.23 7.44
C ASP A 211 3.13 -4.03 6.70
N SER A 212 2.97 -2.86 7.29
CA SER A 212 3.34 -1.58 6.70
C SER A 212 4.83 -1.26 6.82
N ASP A 213 5.55 -1.91 7.73
CA ASP A 213 7.00 -1.78 7.88
C ASP A 213 7.79 -2.95 7.23
N GLY A 214 7.06 -3.92 6.65
CA GLY A 214 7.56 -5.06 5.88
C GLY A 214 8.32 -6.08 6.70
N ASN A 215 8.20 -6.08 8.03
CA ASN A 215 9.01 -6.93 8.90
C ASN A 215 8.49 -8.38 9.03
N GLY A 216 7.36 -8.69 8.38
CA GLY A 216 6.70 -9.99 8.40
C GLY A 216 5.81 -10.25 9.61
N PHE A 217 5.49 -9.22 10.39
CA PHE A 217 4.54 -9.25 11.49
C PHE A 217 3.50 -8.15 11.28
N VAL A 218 2.25 -8.43 11.68
CA VAL A 218 1.21 -7.40 11.80
C VAL A 218 1.06 -7.09 13.28
N ASP A 219 1.50 -5.89 13.70
CA ASP A 219 1.52 -5.47 15.10
C ASP A 219 1.21 -3.97 15.30
N LYS A 220 1.29 -3.48 16.54
CA LYS A 220 0.96 -2.09 16.90
C LYS A 220 1.76 -0.99 16.18
N ASN A 221 2.89 -1.33 15.58
CA ASN A 221 3.71 -0.39 14.81
C ASN A 221 3.12 -0.18 13.41
N ASP A 222 2.21 -1.06 12.98
CA ASP A 222 1.64 -1.03 11.65
C ASP A 222 0.49 -0.05 11.47
N MET A 223 0.40 0.45 10.25
CA MET A 223 -0.72 1.25 9.80
C MET A 223 -2.02 0.44 9.88
N TYR A 224 -3.02 1.01 10.56
CA TYR A 224 -4.35 0.42 10.77
C TYR A 224 -4.43 -0.76 11.74
N PHE A 225 -3.34 -1.17 12.41
CA PHE A 225 -3.44 -2.23 13.42
C PHE A 225 -4.45 -1.89 14.53
N ASP A 226 -4.48 -0.62 14.95
CA ASP A 226 -5.44 -0.08 15.92
C ASP A 226 -6.90 -0.09 15.43
N LYS A 227 -7.10 -0.25 14.12
CA LYS A 227 -8.41 -0.36 13.43
C LYS A 227 -8.81 -1.80 13.13
N LEU A 228 -7.91 -2.76 13.32
CA LEU A 228 -8.26 -4.17 13.22
C LEU A 228 -8.98 -4.61 14.50
N LYS A 229 -10.14 -5.24 14.30
CA LYS A 229 -10.96 -5.83 15.35
C LYS A 229 -11.16 -7.31 15.07
N ILE A 230 -11.47 -8.05 16.13
CA ILE A 230 -11.94 -9.42 16.02
C ILE A 230 -13.43 -9.51 16.26
N ARG A 231 -14.06 -10.50 15.63
CA ARG A 231 -15.43 -10.91 15.86
C ARG A 231 -15.46 -12.39 16.21
N ALA A 232 -16.11 -12.71 17.32
CA ALA A 232 -16.33 -14.07 17.79
C ALA A 232 -17.71 -14.19 18.45
N TYR A 233 -18.02 -15.35 18.98
CA TYR A 233 -19.25 -15.63 19.69
C TYR A 233 -18.96 -16.31 21.03
N ASP A 234 -19.79 -16.08 22.04
CA ASP A 234 -19.76 -16.85 23.29
C ASP A 234 -20.49 -18.20 23.13
N LYS A 235 -20.51 -18.99 24.20
CA LYS A 235 -21.17 -20.30 24.25
C LYS A 235 -22.68 -20.23 24.00
N ASP A 236 -23.30 -19.08 24.26
CA ASP A 236 -24.74 -18.85 24.15
C ASP A 236 -25.10 -18.25 22.77
N GLY A 237 -24.10 -18.05 21.91
CA GLY A 237 -24.24 -17.49 20.57
C GLY A 237 -24.29 -15.96 20.53
N ASN A 238 -23.99 -15.27 21.63
CA ASN A 238 -23.90 -13.82 21.64
C ASN A 238 -22.60 -13.35 20.99
N LYS A 239 -22.67 -12.27 20.23
CA LYS A 239 -21.53 -11.72 19.50
C LYS A 239 -20.57 -11.00 20.46
N ILE A 240 -19.28 -11.26 20.28
CA ILE A 240 -18.16 -10.60 20.95
C ILE A 240 -17.36 -9.83 19.90
N ILE A 241 -17.07 -8.56 20.18
CA ILE A 241 -16.17 -7.72 19.38
C ILE A 241 -15.10 -7.15 20.31
N LYS A 242 -13.83 -7.27 19.90
CA LYS A 242 -12.67 -6.75 20.64
C LYS A 242 -11.67 -6.14 19.66
N LYS A 243 -10.80 -5.24 20.12
CA LYS A 243 -9.65 -4.81 19.31
C LYS A 243 -8.69 -5.98 19.14
N LEU A 244 -8.04 -6.09 17.97
CA LEU A 244 -7.08 -7.15 17.72
C LEU A 244 -5.92 -7.12 18.73
N GLY A 245 -5.39 -5.93 19.01
CA GLY A 245 -4.30 -5.72 19.99
C GLY A 245 -4.64 -6.07 21.44
N ASP A 246 -5.92 -6.21 21.81
CA ASP A 246 -6.31 -6.69 23.15
C ASP A 246 -6.25 -8.23 23.25
N VAL A 247 -6.16 -8.90 22.10
CA VAL A 247 -6.30 -10.36 21.95
C VAL A 247 -4.98 -11.03 21.58
N VAL A 248 -4.23 -10.40 20.68
CA VAL A 248 -2.91 -10.83 20.21
C VAL A 248 -1.96 -9.63 20.17
N ASP A 249 -0.69 -9.86 20.52
CA ASP A 249 0.32 -8.80 20.44
C ASP A 249 0.78 -8.57 18.99
N SER A 250 0.85 -9.64 18.20
CA SER A 250 1.27 -9.63 16.80
C SER A 250 0.76 -10.87 16.06
N ILE A 251 0.65 -10.80 14.74
CA ILE A 251 0.42 -11.97 13.87
C ILE A 251 1.66 -12.19 13.00
N ASP A 252 2.25 -13.39 13.04
CA ASP A 252 3.38 -13.73 12.19
C ASP A 252 2.90 -14.17 10.80
N LEU A 253 3.21 -13.36 9.78
CA LEU A 253 2.83 -13.62 8.40
C LEU A 253 3.69 -14.72 7.75
N LYS A 254 4.84 -15.06 8.32
CA LYS A 254 5.69 -16.16 7.84
C LYS A 254 5.01 -17.50 8.05
N GLU A 255 4.17 -17.62 9.09
CA GLU A 255 3.35 -18.81 9.34
C GLU A 255 2.27 -19.04 8.28
N PHE A 256 2.03 -18.09 7.37
CA PHE A 256 1.04 -18.24 6.28
C PHE A 256 1.65 -18.88 5.03
N ILE A 257 2.98 -18.84 4.94
CA ILE A 257 3.74 -19.30 3.78
C ILE A 257 4.03 -20.79 3.93
N ASP A 258 3.65 -21.57 2.92
CA ASP A 258 3.93 -22.99 2.81
C ASP A 258 5.33 -23.23 2.24
N SER A 259 5.85 -24.44 2.44
CA SER A 259 7.13 -24.85 1.88
C SER A 259 7.10 -24.81 0.34
N LYS A 260 8.24 -24.50 -0.26
CA LYS A 260 8.44 -24.53 -1.72
C LYS A 260 8.08 -25.89 -2.32
N GLU A 261 8.40 -26.97 -1.63
CA GLU A 261 8.07 -28.34 -2.04
C GLU A 261 6.55 -28.55 -2.12
N ASN A 262 5.82 -28.09 -1.09
CA ASN A 262 4.35 -28.16 -1.07
C ASN A 262 3.72 -27.25 -2.13
N ALA A 263 4.24 -26.04 -2.33
CA ALA A 263 3.76 -25.12 -3.36
C ALA A 263 3.91 -25.73 -4.78
N ILE A 264 5.06 -26.34 -5.07
CA ILE A 264 5.30 -27.07 -6.31
C ILE A 264 4.34 -28.26 -6.43
N LYS A 265 4.10 -29.01 -5.34
CA LYS A 265 3.15 -30.13 -5.33
C LYS A 265 1.72 -29.68 -5.64
N LYS A 266 1.25 -28.59 -5.01
CA LYS A 266 -0.07 -27.99 -5.29
C LYS A 266 -0.18 -27.54 -6.74
N PHE A 267 0.83 -26.84 -7.26
CA PHE A 267 0.85 -26.42 -8.67
C PHE A 267 0.85 -27.62 -9.63
N LYS A 268 1.61 -28.68 -9.31
CA LYS A 268 1.59 -29.89 -10.15
C LYS A 268 0.22 -30.56 -10.23
N ALA A 269 -0.61 -30.44 -9.20
CA ALA A 269 -1.97 -30.98 -9.19
C ALA A 269 -2.94 -30.24 -10.13
N THR A 270 -2.60 -29.03 -10.60
CA THR A 270 -3.43 -28.26 -11.56
C THR A 270 -3.09 -28.56 -13.01
N LYS A 271 -2.18 -29.51 -13.29
CA LYS A 271 -1.69 -29.84 -14.64
C LYS A 271 -2.81 -30.07 -15.64
N ASP A 272 -3.85 -30.81 -15.24
CA ASP A 272 -4.97 -31.17 -16.12
C ASP A 272 -5.87 -29.98 -16.48
N ASN A 273 -5.74 -28.83 -15.79
CA ASN A 273 -6.45 -27.59 -16.11
C ASN A 273 -5.82 -26.85 -17.30
N TYR A 274 -4.59 -27.20 -17.69
CA TYR A 274 -3.88 -26.55 -18.79
C TYR A 274 -4.11 -27.31 -20.10
N LYS A 275 -4.62 -26.60 -21.12
CA LYS A 275 -4.74 -27.13 -22.49
C LYS A 275 -3.40 -27.13 -23.24
N ASP A 276 -2.50 -26.24 -22.83
CA ASP A 276 -1.18 -26.04 -23.43
C ASP A 276 -0.11 -26.40 -22.41
N MET A 277 0.64 -27.46 -22.72
CA MET A 277 1.67 -28.00 -21.85
C MET A 277 2.91 -27.11 -21.79
N ASP A 278 3.21 -26.31 -22.81
CA ASP A 278 4.32 -25.37 -22.79
C ASP A 278 4.01 -24.17 -21.89
N ILE A 279 2.74 -23.73 -21.84
CA ILE A 279 2.28 -22.75 -20.83
C ILE A 279 2.43 -23.33 -19.42
N TYR A 280 2.00 -24.58 -19.20
CA TYR A 280 2.11 -25.23 -17.88
C TYR A 280 3.56 -25.30 -17.39
N GLU A 281 4.49 -25.80 -18.21
CA GLU A 281 5.89 -25.95 -17.82
C GLU A 281 6.54 -24.58 -17.53
N ARG A 282 6.18 -23.54 -18.30
CA ARG A 282 6.63 -22.17 -18.02
C ARG A 282 6.10 -21.64 -16.69
N CYS A 283 4.82 -21.85 -16.38
CA CYS A 283 4.24 -21.45 -15.09
C CYS A 283 4.85 -22.24 -13.93
N LEU A 284 5.08 -23.55 -14.11
CA LEU A 284 5.76 -24.39 -13.12
C LEU A 284 7.19 -23.89 -12.85
N GLN A 285 7.91 -23.46 -13.89
CA GLN A 285 9.24 -22.88 -13.73
C GLN A 285 9.19 -21.56 -12.96
N ARG A 286 8.22 -20.68 -13.24
CA ARG A 286 7.99 -19.46 -12.43
C ARG A 286 7.73 -19.78 -10.96
N VAL A 287 6.91 -20.79 -10.67
CA VAL A 287 6.66 -21.25 -9.29
C VAL A 287 7.95 -21.74 -8.64
N LYS A 288 8.81 -22.47 -9.38
CA LYS A 288 10.12 -22.91 -8.86
C LYS A 288 11.09 -21.74 -8.63
N ASP A 289 11.02 -20.68 -9.41
CA ASP A 289 11.95 -19.55 -9.28
C ASP A 289 11.43 -18.45 -8.34
N TYR A 290 10.14 -18.51 -7.97
CA TYR A 290 9.50 -17.54 -7.08
C TYR A 290 10.04 -17.60 -5.65
N ASN A 291 10.30 -16.41 -5.09
CA ASN A 291 10.56 -16.24 -3.66
C ASN A 291 9.26 -15.79 -2.96
N PRO A 292 8.60 -16.64 -2.14
CA PRO A 292 7.37 -16.27 -1.47
C PRO A 292 7.54 -15.19 -0.40
N TYR A 293 8.78 -14.91 0.00
CA TYR A 293 9.10 -13.92 1.02
C TYR A 293 9.29 -12.51 0.44
N HIS A 294 9.33 -12.33 -0.88
CA HIS A 294 9.69 -11.05 -1.54
C HIS A 294 8.91 -9.80 -1.08
N MET A 295 7.72 -9.94 -0.50
CA MET A 295 6.96 -8.81 0.07
C MET A 295 7.53 -8.24 1.36
N PHE A 296 8.32 -9.03 2.10
CA PHE A 296 9.00 -8.54 3.27
C PHE A 296 10.21 -7.71 2.87
N LYS A 297 10.56 -6.73 3.70
CA LYS A 297 11.72 -5.87 3.45
C LYS A 297 13.01 -6.68 3.33
N ALA A 298 13.96 -6.16 2.55
CA ALA A 298 15.19 -6.88 2.28
C ALA A 298 15.97 -7.22 3.57
N GLU A 299 15.92 -6.39 4.60
CA GLU A 299 16.61 -6.61 5.87
C GLU A 299 16.20 -7.91 6.57
N VAL A 300 14.99 -8.42 6.35
CA VAL A 300 14.54 -9.68 6.96
C VAL A 300 14.78 -10.90 6.06
N ARG A 301 15.37 -10.71 4.87
CA ARG A 301 15.59 -11.78 3.88
C ARG A 301 17.02 -11.89 3.39
N TYR A 302 17.77 -10.80 3.43
CA TYR A 302 19.09 -10.69 2.85
C TYR A 302 20.19 -10.95 3.86
N GLU A 303 21.30 -11.47 3.36
CA GLU A 303 22.55 -11.62 4.10
C GLU A 303 23.68 -10.96 3.30
N SER A 304 24.74 -10.52 3.97
CA SER A 304 25.89 -9.97 3.27
C SER A 304 26.61 -11.08 2.51
N MET A 305 27.03 -10.79 1.27
CA MET A 305 27.84 -11.71 0.48
C MET A 305 29.15 -12.02 1.21
N ASN A 306 29.44 -13.32 1.38
CA ASN A 306 30.71 -13.78 1.93
C ASN A 306 31.78 -13.90 0.83
N ASP A 307 33.00 -14.27 1.21
CA ASP A 307 34.12 -14.39 0.26
C ASP A 307 33.85 -15.39 -0.87
N ASP A 308 33.10 -16.47 -0.61
CA ASP A 308 32.77 -17.46 -1.63
C ASP A 308 31.71 -16.92 -2.60
N ASP A 309 30.72 -16.18 -2.09
CA ASP A 309 29.74 -15.48 -2.94
C ASP A 309 30.43 -14.47 -3.87
N ILE A 310 31.40 -13.71 -3.34
CA ILE A 310 32.17 -12.75 -4.13
C ILE A 310 33.03 -13.46 -5.17
N LYS A 311 33.66 -14.60 -4.83
CA LYS A 311 34.42 -15.42 -5.79
C LYS A 311 33.52 -15.93 -6.92
N GLU A 312 32.31 -16.41 -6.60
CA GLU A 312 31.35 -16.85 -7.63
C GLU A 312 30.92 -15.68 -8.52
N LEU A 313 30.63 -14.53 -7.94
CA LEU A 313 30.28 -13.32 -8.69
C LEU A 313 31.45 -12.88 -9.61
N ALA A 314 32.69 -12.94 -9.12
CA ALA A 314 33.88 -12.55 -9.87
C ALA A 314 34.16 -13.43 -11.10
N LYS A 315 33.65 -14.67 -11.15
CA LYS A 315 33.75 -15.52 -12.36
C LYS A 315 32.99 -14.94 -13.56
N LEU A 316 32.05 -14.03 -13.32
CA LEU A 316 31.26 -13.37 -14.35
C LEU A 316 31.91 -12.07 -14.86
N ALA A 317 32.98 -11.61 -14.22
CA ALA A 317 33.63 -10.35 -14.54
C ALA A 317 34.57 -10.50 -15.75
N ASP A 318 34.67 -9.44 -16.54
CA ASP A 318 35.72 -9.30 -17.54
C ASP A 318 37.08 -8.94 -16.91
N LYS A 319 38.10 -8.77 -17.77
CA LYS A 319 39.46 -8.43 -17.37
C LYS A 319 39.59 -7.11 -16.57
N ASP A 320 38.61 -6.21 -16.70
CA ASP A 320 38.61 -4.88 -16.08
C ASP A 320 37.72 -4.87 -14.81
N GLY A 321 37.22 -6.05 -14.41
CA GLY A 321 36.39 -6.29 -13.23
C GLY A 321 34.91 -6.06 -13.48
N TRP A 322 34.48 -5.78 -14.72
CA TRP A 322 33.09 -5.47 -15.03
C TRP A 322 32.26 -6.72 -15.33
N ILE A 323 31.09 -6.76 -14.71
CA ILE A 323 30.03 -7.72 -14.96
C ILE A 323 28.90 -6.96 -15.65
N GLN A 324 28.76 -7.19 -16.96
CA GLN A 324 27.71 -6.58 -17.75
C GLN A 324 26.39 -7.32 -17.53
N ILE A 325 25.38 -6.61 -17.06
CA ILE A 325 24.04 -7.16 -16.85
C ILE A 325 23.27 -7.01 -18.14
N LYS A 326 23.45 -7.99 -19.02
CA LYS A 326 22.74 -8.05 -20.29
C LYS A 326 21.40 -8.75 -20.12
N PRO A 327 20.32 -8.21 -20.71
CA PRO A 327 19.13 -9.01 -20.90
C PRO A 327 19.49 -10.23 -21.75
N LYS A 328 19.27 -11.44 -21.22
CA LYS A 328 19.21 -12.63 -22.07
C LYS A 328 17.85 -12.62 -22.73
N ARG A 329 17.83 -12.31 -24.03
CA ARG A 329 16.64 -12.41 -24.86
C ARG A 329 16.43 -13.87 -25.22
N ASN A 330 15.42 -14.49 -24.63
CA ASN A 330 14.90 -15.77 -25.12
C ASN A 330 13.59 -15.52 -25.88
N ALA A 331 13.02 -16.54 -26.51
CA ALA A 331 11.71 -16.46 -27.17
C ALA A 331 10.57 -15.96 -26.24
N ASP A 332 10.80 -15.97 -24.91
CA ASP A 332 9.85 -15.63 -23.85
C ASP A 332 10.14 -14.28 -23.14
N GLY A 333 11.04 -13.45 -23.67
CA GLY A 333 11.36 -12.13 -23.12
C GLY A 333 12.80 -11.98 -22.59
N GLU A 334 13.09 -10.84 -21.99
CA GLU A 334 14.41 -10.48 -21.44
C GLU A 334 14.53 -10.96 -19.99
N TYR A 335 15.45 -11.90 -19.74
CA TYR A 335 15.78 -12.37 -18.39
C TYR A 335 17.17 -11.92 -17.98
N TYR A 336 17.32 -11.44 -16.74
CA TYR A 336 18.60 -10.98 -16.20
C TYR A 336 19.18 -12.05 -15.29
N GLY A 337 20.41 -12.49 -15.60
CA GLY A 337 21.04 -13.62 -14.91
C GLY A 337 21.57 -13.34 -13.50
N LEU A 338 21.43 -12.11 -13.01
CA LEU A 338 21.76 -11.70 -11.66
C LEU A 338 20.49 -11.09 -11.09
N THR A 339 19.88 -11.72 -10.09
CA THR A 339 18.70 -11.22 -9.36
C THR A 339 18.93 -11.43 -7.86
N GLY A 340 18.15 -10.74 -7.01
CA GLY A 340 18.25 -10.89 -5.56
C GLY A 340 19.55 -10.33 -4.98
N LEU A 341 20.03 -9.21 -5.54
CA LEU A 341 21.14 -8.45 -4.97
C LEU A 341 20.62 -7.15 -4.37
N ALA A 342 21.25 -6.68 -3.30
CA ALA A 342 20.95 -5.39 -2.70
C ALA A 342 22.23 -4.68 -2.24
N TYR A 343 22.12 -3.38 -1.99
CA TYR A 343 23.18 -2.58 -1.38
C TYR A 343 22.62 -1.73 -0.23
N ALA A 344 23.48 -1.31 0.69
CA ALA A 344 23.08 -0.41 1.76
C ALA A 344 22.98 1.04 1.25
N LYS A 345 21.84 1.68 1.52
CA LYS A 345 21.52 3.02 1.04
C LYS A 345 20.91 3.85 2.16
N GLN A 346 21.34 5.11 2.25
CA GLN A 346 20.81 6.04 3.23
C GLN A 346 19.48 6.65 2.75
N GLY A 347 18.45 6.58 3.58
CA GLY A 347 17.16 7.21 3.35
C GLY A 347 17.10 8.68 3.76
N VAL A 348 15.94 9.30 3.53
CA VAL A 348 15.68 10.72 3.87
C VAL A 348 15.68 10.98 5.39
N ASP A 349 15.45 9.95 6.20
CA ASP A 349 15.61 9.98 7.66
C ASP A 349 17.06 9.86 8.14
N GLY A 350 18.01 9.64 7.23
CA GLY A 350 19.42 9.42 7.55
C GLY A 350 19.75 7.99 7.97
N ASN A 351 18.75 7.09 8.06
CA ASN A 351 18.99 5.68 8.36
C ASN A 351 19.38 4.91 7.09
N TYR A 352 20.23 3.91 7.25
CA TYR A 352 20.57 2.97 6.19
C TYR A 352 19.58 1.81 6.14
N ARG A 353 19.22 1.45 4.91
CA ARG A 353 18.35 0.32 4.54
C ARG A 353 18.93 -0.42 3.34
N LEU A 354 18.47 -1.64 3.11
CA LEU A 354 18.83 -2.42 1.93
C LEU A 354 17.96 -2.02 0.75
N GLU A 355 18.61 -1.56 -0.32
CA GLU A 355 18.00 -1.24 -1.60
C GLU A 355 18.17 -2.45 -2.53
N GLU A 356 17.06 -3.09 -2.90
CA GLU A 356 17.05 -4.20 -3.85
C GLU A 356 17.36 -3.69 -5.25
N LEU A 357 18.35 -4.29 -5.90
CA LEU A 357 18.77 -3.90 -7.24
C LEU A 357 17.73 -4.39 -8.25
N GLY A 358 17.09 -3.43 -8.93
CA GLY A 358 16.18 -3.71 -10.03
C GLY A 358 16.94 -4.16 -11.28
N PHE A 359 16.45 -5.23 -11.91
CA PHE A 359 16.98 -5.75 -13.17
C PHE A 359 15.93 -5.54 -14.26
N ALA A 360 16.31 -4.92 -15.37
CA ALA A 360 15.42 -4.21 -16.31
C ALA A 360 14.26 -5.05 -16.90
N ILE A 361 13.17 -5.27 -16.17
CA ILE A 361 11.94 -5.80 -16.77
C ILE A 361 11.31 -4.65 -17.55
N GLY A 362 11.29 -4.79 -18.88
CA GLY A 362 10.71 -3.83 -19.81
C GLY A 362 9.27 -3.46 -19.44
N ARG A 363 9.13 -2.32 -18.75
CA ARG A 363 8.01 -1.35 -18.74
C ARG A 363 8.33 -0.23 -17.74
N GLY A 364 9.17 0.71 -18.17
CA GLY A 364 9.01 2.15 -17.94
C GLY A 364 8.67 2.72 -16.56
N ARG A 365 8.93 2.05 -15.42
CA ARG A 365 8.87 2.72 -14.11
C ARG A 365 10.12 3.58 -13.96
N THR A 366 10.13 4.75 -14.59
CA THR A 366 11.24 5.68 -14.50
C THR A 366 11.20 6.50 -13.21
N THR A 367 10.07 6.49 -12.48
CA THR A 367 9.85 7.36 -11.31
C THR A 367 9.19 6.65 -10.15
N ASN A 368 9.45 7.16 -8.93
CA ASN A 368 8.97 6.59 -7.67
C ASN A 368 7.51 6.90 -7.35
N PHE A 369 6.97 7.93 -8.01
CA PHE A 369 5.61 8.39 -7.82
C PHE A 369 4.82 8.15 -9.10
N SER A 370 3.57 7.71 -8.95
CA SER A 370 2.75 7.21 -10.05
C SER A 370 2.32 8.25 -11.09
N LEU A 371 1.68 7.77 -12.16
CA LEU A 371 1.69 8.33 -13.51
C LEU A 371 0.93 9.67 -13.67
N ASN A 372 1.61 10.64 -14.27
CA ASN A 372 1.10 11.62 -15.24
C ASN A 372 2.16 11.71 -16.34
N ASN A 373 2.30 10.68 -17.18
CA ASN A 373 3.23 10.77 -18.30
C ASN A 373 2.80 11.97 -19.18
N GLU A 374 3.74 12.85 -19.55
CA GLU A 374 3.67 13.40 -20.90
C GLU A 374 3.93 12.20 -21.82
N TYR A 375 2.86 11.45 -22.09
CA TYR A 375 2.90 10.35 -23.02
C TYR A 375 2.87 10.98 -24.39
N ASP A 376 3.99 10.89 -25.13
CA ASP A 376 4.01 11.23 -26.53
C ASP A 376 3.16 10.19 -27.29
N ILE A 377 1.87 10.52 -27.44
CA ILE A 377 0.85 9.69 -28.10
C ILE A 377 1.29 9.29 -29.51
N LEU A 378 2.09 10.13 -30.19
CA LEU A 378 2.48 9.91 -31.57
C LEU A 378 3.58 8.87 -31.71
N ASN A 379 4.44 8.69 -30.69
CA ASN A 379 5.64 7.85 -30.78
C ASN A 379 5.65 6.61 -29.88
N ASN A 380 4.65 6.44 -29.01
CA ASN A 380 4.50 5.28 -28.11
C ASN A 380 5.82 4.94 -27.36
N LYS A 381 6.51 5.98 -26.90
CA LYS A 381 7.82 5.91 -26.23
C LYS A 381 7.78 6.63 -24.90
N VAL A 382 8.09 5.90 -23.83
CA VAL A 382 8.55 6.46 -22.55
C VAL A 382 10.06 6.32 -22.55
N THR A 383 10.77 7.36 -22.99
CA THR A 383 12.23 7.40 -22.95
C THR A 383 12.67 8.39 -21.89
N TRP A 384 13.65 8.00 -21.07
CA TRP A 384 14.59 8.98 -20.53
C TRP A 384 14.98 9.87 -21.70
N ARG A 385 14.90 11.20 -21.59
CA ARG A 385 15.54 12.03 -22.62
C ARG A 385 17.03 11.77 -22.44
N ASP A 386 17.56 10.79 -23.20
CA ASP A 386 18.93 10.25 -23.07
C ASP A 386 20.02 11.33 -23.20
N GLU A 387 19.64 12.55 -23.58
CA GLU A 387 20.51 13.73 -23.70
C GLU A 387 20.58 14.61 -22.43
N ASP A 388 19.72 14.41 -21.42
CA ASP A 388 19.76 15.15 -20.16
C ASP A 388 20.37 14.31 -19.03
N VAL A 389 21.62 14.63 -18.68
CA VAL A 389 22.39 14.03 -17.59
C VAL A 389 21.72 14.17 -16.21
N ASP A 390 20.76 15.10 -16.07
CA ASP A 390 20.01 15.34 -14.85
C ASP A 390 18.57 14.80 -14.90
N SER A 391 18.24 14.04 -15.94
CA SER A 391 16.88 13.53 -16.18
C SER A 391 16.33 12.67 -15.04
N TYR A 392 17.17 11.89 -14.35
CA TYR A 392 16.76 11.08 -13.19
C TYR A 392 16.20 11.96 -12.07
N GLN A 393 17.03 12.83 -11.51
CA GLN A 393 16.61 13.67 -10.38
C GLN A 393 15.54 14.69 -10.76
N ASN A 394 15.55 15.22 -11.99
CA ASN A 394 14.53 16.15 -12.45
C ASN A 394 13.16 15.47 -12.58
N GLN A 395 13.12 14.22 -13.08
CA GLN A 395 11.88 13.45 -13.13
C GLN A 395 11.36 13.13 -11.73
N GLN A 396 12.22 12.67 -10.82
CA GLN A 396 11.81 12.39 -9.43
C GLN A 396 11.28 13.64 -8.74
N TYR A 397 11.93 14.79 -8.94
CA TYR A 397 11.48 16.08 -8.39
C TYR A 397 10.10 16.49 -8.91
N THR A 398 9.92 16.56 -10.23
CA THR A 398 8.65 16.98 -10.85
C THR A 398 7.49 16.11 -10.38
N ARG A 399 7.73 14.79 -10.30
CA ARG A 399 6.74 13.81 -9.85
C ARG A 399 6.38 13.98 -8.38
N PHE A 400 7.39 14.18 -7.54
CA PHE A 400 7.18 14.47 -6.13
C PHE A 400 6.35 15.76 -5.94
N ILE A 401 6.66 16.83 -6.66
CA ILE A 401 5.93 18.11 -6.56
C ILE A 401 4.47 17.96 -7.01
N ASN A 402 4.20 17.16 -8.03
CA ASN A 402 2.82 16.86 -8.45
C ASN A 402 2.06 16.12 -7.34
N LEU A 403 2.65 15.06 -6.78
CA LEU A 403 2.09 14.33 -5.64
C LEU A 403 1.81 15.28 -4.46
N TYR A 404 2.77 16.14 -4.13
CA TYR A 404 2.63 17.14 -3.06
C TYR A 404 1.43 18.06 -3.32
N ASN A 405 1.36 18.67 -4.51
CA ASN A 405 0.32 19.63 -4.84
C ASN A 405 -1.07 18.97 -4.85
N ASP A 406 -1.19 17.78 -5.42
CA ASP A 406 -2.46 17.05 -5.48
C ASP A 406 -2.94 16.64 -4.09
N TYR A 407 -2.03 16.18 -3.22
CA TYR A 407 -2.35 15.88 -1.83
C TYR A 407 -2.83 17.12 -1.06
N MET A 408 -2.15 18.26 -1.22
CA MET A 408 -2.54 19.51 -0.57
C MET A 408 -3.88 20.05 -1.09
N ASN A 409 -4.15 19.91 -2.39
CA ASN A 409 -5.44 20.25 -2.99
C ASN A 409 -6.57 19.39 -2.43
N GLU A 410 -6.36 18.07 -2.33
CA GLU A 410 -7.35 17.16 -1.74
C GLU A 410 -7.60 17.44 -0.26
N ILE A 411 -6.57 17.80 0.51
CA ILE A 411 -6.74 18.26 1.89
C ILE A 411 -7.61 19.51 1.96
N ASN A 412 -7.33 20.51 1.13
CA ASN A 412 -8.10 21.76 1.12
C ASN A 412 -9.56 21.50 0.75
N ASN A 413 -9.80 20.65 -0.25
CA ASN A 413 -11.12 20.20 -0.67
C ASN A 413 -11.86 19.48 0.47
N LYS A 414 -11.21 18.52 1.13
CA LYS A 414 -11.75 17.82 2.30
C LYS A 414 -12.13 18.78 3.40
N ASN A 415 -11.21 19.69 3.78
CA ASN A 415 -11.44 20.64 4.87
C ASN A 415 -12.61 21.59 4.56
N LYS A 416 -12.71 22.08 3.32
CA LYS A 416 -13.85 22.88 2.84
C LYS A 416 -15.16 22.11 2.89
N TYR A 417 -15.15 20.81 2.59
CA TYR A 417 -16.33 19.97 2.68
C TYR A 417 -16.77 19.78 4.15
N LEU A 418 -15.82 19.36 4.99
CA LEU A 418 -16.03 19.11 6.41
C LEU A 418 -16.46 20.36 7.20
N SER A 419 -16.04 21.56 6.78
CA SER A 419 -16.48 22.82 7.41
C SER A 419 -17.97 23.11 7.25
N THR A 420 -18.67 22.39 6.37
CA THR A 420 -20.12 22.55 6.14
C THR A 420 -21.00 21.62 6.99
N LEU A 421 -20.38 20.77 7.81
CA LEU A 421 -21.05 19.77 8.66
C LEU A 421 -21.09 20.26 10.11
N ASP A 422 -21.99 19.69 10.91
CA ASP A 422 -21.97 19.86 12.36
C ASP A 422 -20.72 19.22 12.98
N ASP A 423 -20.42 19.58 14.24
CA ASP A 423 -19.18 19.17 14.90
C ASP A 423 -19.10 17.65 15.17
N GLU A 424 -20.23 16.99 15.42
CA GLU A 424 -20.29 15.54 15.66
C GLU A 424 -19.96 14.78 14.38
N THR A 425 -20.64 15.14 13.28
CA THR A 425 -20.38 14.58 11.95
C THR A 425 -18.95 14.86 11.49
N ARG A 426 -18.45 16.08 11.71
CA ARG A 426 -17.08 16.45 11.35
C ARG A 426 -16.05 15.60 12.10
N ALA A 427 -16.24 15.38 13.39
CA ALA A 427 -15.36 14.54 14.21
C ALA A 427 -15.36 13.08 13.74
N LYS A 428 -16.53 12.55 13.35
CA LYS A 428 -16.67 11.18 12.80
C LYS A 428 -15.84 10.98 11.53
N TYR A 429 -15.83 11.95 10.61
CA TYR A 429 -15.23 11.81 9.28
C TYR A 429 -13.90 12.55 9.07
N GLN A 430 -13.30 13.15 10.10
CA GLN A 430 -12.05 13.92 9.98
C GLN A 430 -10.89 13.13 9.35
N ASN A 431 -10.87 11.80 9.58
CA ASN A 431 -9.81 10.89 9.13
C ASN A 431 -10.12 10.20 7.80
N VAL A 432 -11.27 10.48 7.18
CA VAL A 432 -11.60 9.94 5.85
C VAL A 432 -10.63 10.49 4.82
N LYS A 433 -10.20 9.62 3.90
CA LYS A 433 -9.28 9.95 2.82
C LYS A 433 -9.90 9.59 1.48
N SER A 434 -9.62 10.41 0.47
CA SER A 434 -9.94 10.07 -0.91
C SER A 434 -8.94 9.05 -1.44
N ALA A 435 -9.26 8.41 -2.58
CA ALA A 435 -8.33 7.51 -3.24
C ALA A 435 -7.03 8.21 -3.66
N VAL A 436 -7.11 9.49 -4.06
CA VAL A 436 -5.93 10.31 -4.38
C VAL A 436 -5.04 10.48 -3.14
N MET A 437 -5.62 10.82 -1.99
CA MET A 437 -4.88 10.91 -0.74
C MET A 437 -4.20 9.57 -0.40
N LEU A 438 -4.95 8.47 -0.41
CA LEU A 438 -4.40 7.13 -0.10
C LEU A 438 -3.28 6.72 -1.07
N SER A 439 -3.44 7.02 -2.36
CA SER A 439 -2.40 6.75 -3.37
C SER A 439 -1.14 7.56 -3.11
N ALA A 440 -1.29 8.86 -2.86
CA ALA A 440 -0.17 9.76 -2.56
C ALA A 440 0.57 9.33 -1.29
N GLU A 441 -0.15 8.96 -0.23
CA GLU A 441 0.46 8.50 1.02
C GLU A 441 1.27 7.22 0.84
N ARG A 442 0.71 6.27 0.08
CA ARG A 442 1.37 5.00 -0.21
C ARG A 442 2.58 5.19 -1.11
N ASP A 443 2.46 5.95 -2.19
CA ASP A 443 3.57 6.22 -3.12
C ASP A 443 4.68 6.98 -2.41
N PHE A 444 4.34 7.96 -1.57
CA PHE A 444 5.30 8.63 -0.70
C PHE A 444 6.02 7.66 0.21
N THR A 445 5.29 6.79 0.91
CA THR A 445 5.87 5.82 1.84
C THR A 445 6.77 4.82 1.11
N ALA A 446 6.32 4.28 -0.03
CA ALA A 446 7.11 3.36 -0.85
C ALA A 446 8.38 4.02 -1.42
N ALA A 447 8.28 5.27 -1.87
CA ALA A 447 9.39 6.01 -2.45
C ALA A 447 10.44 6.41 -1.42
N THR A 448 10.00 6.83 -0.23
CA THR A 448 10.87 7.47 0.77
C THR A 448 11.23 6.55 1.93
N GLY A 449 10.48 5.46 2.11
CA GLY A 449 10.48 4.60 3.29
C GLY A 449 10.08 5.30 4.59
N LEU A 450 9.55 6.54 4.53
CA LEU A 450 9.07 7.28 5.69
C LEU A 450 7.58 7.02 5.88
N LYS A 451 7.15 6.90 7.14
CA LYS A 451 5.72 6.96 7.48
C LYS A 451 5.16 8.30 6.98
N PHE A 452 4.05 8.25 6.25
CA PHE A 452 3.42 9.46 5.74
C PHE A 452 2.98 10.41 6.88
N SER A 453 3.39 11.67 6.77
CA SER A 453 2.90 12.78 7.57
C SER A 453 3.11 14.09 6.79
N LEU A 454 2.37 15.15 7.11
CA LEU A 454 2.59 16.46 6.48
C LEU A 454 4.01 16.98 6.74
N GLU A 455 4.58 16.70 7.91
CA GLU A 455 5.94 17.05 8.26
C GLU A 455 6.97 16.31 7.38
N ASN A 456 6.82 14.99 7.21
CA ASN A 456 7.70 14.21 6.35
C ASN A 456 7.53 14.58 4.88
N LEU A 457 6.29 14.87 4.44
CA LEU A 457 6.00 15.36 3.10
C LEU A 457 6.74 16.70 2.84
N GLN A 458 6.66 17.65 3.78
CA GLN A 458 7.41 18.91 3.68
C GLN A 458 8.92 18.70 3.72
N LYS A 459 9.42 17.82 4.59
CA LYS A 459 10.85 17.49 4.70
C LYS A 459 11.43 16.99 3.37
N VAL A 460 10.72 16.12 2.66
CA VAL A 460 11.15 15.61 1.35
C VAL A 460 11.12 16.74 0.31
N LYS A 461 10.11 17.62 0.34
CA LYS A 461 10.04 18.82 -0.51
C LYS A 461 11.26 19.72 -0.32
N ASP A 462 11.57 20.05 0.93
CA ASP A 462 12.70 20.92 1.28
C ASP A 462 14.04 20.29 0.87
N SER A 463 14.16 18.96 1.00
CA SER A 463 15.35 18.22 0.56
C SER A 463 15.57 18.35 -0.95
N PHE A 464 14.50 18.19 -1.74
CA PHE A 464 14.54 18.38 -3.18
C PHE A 464 14.84 19.83 -3.60
N GLU A 465 14.30 20.82 -2.89
CA GLU A 465 14.55 22.24 -3.15
C GLU A 465 15.99 22.65 -2.79
N THR A 466 16.61 21.94 -1.84
CA THR A 466 18.01 22.15 -1.43
C THR A 466 18.99 21.52 -2.42
N ASP A 467 18.83 20.22 -2.71
CA ASP A 467 19.66 19.48 -3.65
C ASP A 467 18.87 18.32 -4.25
N LYS A 468 18.40 18.52 -5.49
CA LYS A 468 17.62 17.51 -6.22
C LYS A 468 18.35 16.19 -6.38
N LYS A 469 19.66 16.22 -6.64
CA LYS A 469 20.44 15.01 -6.89
C LYS A 469 20.62 14.22 -5.61
N ALA A 470 20.96 14.89 -4.51
CA ALA A 470 21.06 14.24 -3.21
C ALA A 470 19.71 13.66 -2.77
N ALA A 471 18.62 14.44 -2.89
CA ALA A 471 17.27 13.99 -2.54
C ALA A 471 16.81 12.78 -3.37
N ALA A 472 17.00 12.82 -4.69
CA ALA A 472 16.64 11.71 -5.57
C ALA A 472 17.41 10.42 -5.26
N ASN A 473 18.67 10.54 -4.79
CA ASN A 473 19.49 9.41 -4.35
C ASN A 473 19.07 8.82 -3.00
N MET A 474 18.26 9.51 -2.20
CA MET A 474 17.73 8.98 -0.93
C MET A 474 16.40 8.23 -1.08
N LEU A 475 15.70 8.43 -2.19
CA LEU A 475 14.49 7.67 -2.56
C LEU A 475 14.86 6.28 -3.07
N ILE A 476 13.93 5.33 -3.05
CA ILE A 476 14.10 3.98 -3.63
C ILE A 476 14.54 4.05 -5.11
N ASP A 477 15.33 3.09 -5.59
CA ASP A 477 15.84 3.11 -6.97
C ASP A 477 14.74 2.66 -7.96
N THR A 478 14.49 3.49 -8.98
CA THR A 478 13.64 3.13 -10.14
C THR A 478 14.43 2.81 -11.38
N ASP A 479 15.71 3.19 -11.39
CA ASP A 479 16.63 2.86 -12.46
C ASP A 479 17.08 1.40 -12.33
N SER A 480 17.37 0.78 -13.49
CA SER A 480 17.77 -0.62 -13.53
C SER A 480 19.29 -0.73 -13.56
N LEU A 481 19.82 -1.69 -12.81
CA LEU A 481 21.23 -1.99 -12.82
C LEU A 481 21.67 -2.56 -14.17
N THR A 482 22.71 -1.97 -14.76
CA THR A 482 23.26 -2.35 -16.08
C THR A 482 24.65 -2.98 -15.98
N ALA A 483 25.43 -2.65 -14.94
CA ALA A 483 26.72 -3.29 -14.71
C ALA A 483 27.15 -3.21 -13.24
N ILE A 484 28.00 -4.15 -12.83
CA ILE A 484 28.70 -4.16 -11.55
C ILE A 484 30.19 -4.26 -11.83
N ARG A 485 31.02 -3.41 -11.23
CA ARG A 485 32.47 -3.57 -11.21
C ARG A 485 32.94 -4.08 -9.87
N ILE A 486 33.76 -5.13 -9.85
CA ILE A 486 34.51 -5.52 -8.65
C ILE A 486 35.84 -4.76 -8.68
N ASN A 487 36.05 -3.88 -7.71
CA ASN A 487 37.24 -3.06 -7.63
C ASN A 487 38.39 -3.80 -6.92
N GLU A 488 39.63 -3.43 -7.21
CA GLU A 488 40.84 -4.05 -6.64
C GLU A 488 40.89 -3.94 -5.11
N ASN A 489 40.32 -2.88 -4.53
CA ASN A 489 40.22 -2.66 -3.09
C ASN A 489 39.08 -3.47 -2.43
N GLY A 490 38.36 -4.30 -3.20
CA GLY A 490 37.26 -5.13 -2.74
C GLY A 490 35.93 -4.40 -2.51
N THR A 491 35.78 -3.17 -3.03
CA THR A 491 34.48 -2.47 -3.15
C THR A 491 33.82 -2.78 -4.49
N PHE A 492 32.59 -2.30 -4.67
CA PHE A 492 31.83 -2.49 -5.90
C PHE A 492 31.39 -1.14 -6.48
N THR A 493 31.44 -1.02 -7.80
CA THR A 493 30.82 0.10 -8.52
C THR A 493 29.57 -0.39 -9.24
N LEU A 494 28.43 0.20 -8.92
CA LEU A 494 27.13 -0.10 -9.53
C LEU A 494 26.83 0.95 -10.60
N ARG A 495 26.45 0.50 -11.81
CA ARG A 495 26.05 1.39 -12.92
C ARG A 495 24.60 1.14 -13.28
N PHE A 496 23.82 2.20 -13.40
CA PHE A 496 22.40 2.15 -13.72
C PHE A 496 22.09 2.64 -15.14
N ASN A 497 20.94 2.28 -15.68
CA ASN A 497 20.50 2.71 -17.02
C ASN A 497 20.21 4.21 -17.11
N SER A 498 20.06 4.89 -15.98
CA SER A 498 20.00 6.35 -15.85
C SER A 498 21.35 7.04 -16.08
N GLY A 499 22.46 6.28 -16.19
CA GLY A 499 23.83 6.79 -16.23
C GLY A 499 24.45 7.04 -14.86
N ARG A 500 23.69 6.83 -13.77
CA ARG A 500 24.14 6.98 -12.40
C ARG A 500 25.14 5.88 -12.04
N GLU A 501 26.20 6.25 -11.31
CA GLU A 501 27.18 5.31 -10.76
C GLU A 501 27.33 5.50 -9.24
N ILE A 502 27.36 4.39 -8.51
CA ILE A 502 27.46 4.37 -7.04
C ILE A 502 28.57 3.42 -6.61
N ASN A 503 29.42 3.84 -5.68
CA ASN A 503 30.41 2.97 -5.05
C ASN A 503 29.88 2.45 -3.71
N VAL A 504 29.91 1.14 -3.52
CA VAL A 504 29.43 0.47 -2.30
C VAL A 504 30.49 -0.46 -1.72
N SER A 505 30.55 -0.56 -0.40
CA SER A 505 31.55 -1.39 0.30
C SER A 505 31.15 -2.86 0.39
N LYS A 506 29.85 -3.15 0.34
CA LYS A 506 29.28 -4.50 0.47
C LYS A 506 28.11 -4.67 -0.48
N LEU A 507 27.93 -5.90 -0.95
CA LEU A 507 26.70 -6.38 -1.57
C LEU A 507 26.02 -7.38 -0.66
N TYR A 508 24.70 -7.43 -0.77
CA TYR A 508 23.83 -8.33 -0.04
C TYR A 508 23.12 -9.23 -1.04
N LYS A 509 22.83 -10.47 -0.65
CA LYS A 509 22.09 -11.43 -1.46
C LYS A 509 20.84 -11.90 -0.73
N ASP A 510 19.77 -12.11 -1.48
CA ASP A 510 18.56 -12.73 -0.97
C ASP A 510 18.86 -14.18 -0.54
N SER A 511 18.50 -14.54 0.68
CA SER A 511 18.71 -15.89 1.21
C SER A 511 17.65 -16.90 0.72
N GLY A 512 16.56 -16.42 0.11
CA GLY A 512 15.39 -17.23 -0.22
C GLY A 512 14.57 -17.65 1.02
N LYS A 513 14.82 -17.00 2.16
CA LYS A 513 14.14 -17.22 3.46
C LYS A 513 13.73 -15.88 4.07
N ALA A 514 12.85 -15.94 5.07
CA ALA A 514 12.55 -14.82 5.95
C ALA A 514 12.98 -15.17 7.37
N PHE A 515 13.56 -14.18 8.05
CA PHE A 515 14.08 -14.28 9.42
C PHE A 515 13.16 -13.55 10.40
N ASN A 516 13.27 -13.86 11.70
CA ASN A 516 12.55 -13.14 12.79
C ASN A 516 13.35 -11.92 13.28
N GLU A 517 14.50 -11.70 12.67
CA GLU A 517 15.44 -10.66 12.95
C GLU A 517 15.79 -9.95 11.64
N ALA A 518 15.82 -8.62 11.69
CA ALA A 518 16.20 -7.77 10.58
C ALA A 518 17.68 -7.42 10.68
N LEU A 519 18.37 -7.40 9.55
CA LEU A 519 19.72 -6.88 9.47
C LEU A 519 19.77 -5.43 9.98
N ASN A 520 20.64 -5.14 10.94
CA ASN A 520 20.88 -3.77 11.39
C ASN A 520 21.92 -3.11 10.47
N VAL A 521 21.47 -2.63 9.32
CA VAL A 521 22.32 -2.01 8.29
C VAL A 521 23.08 -0.79 8.85
N ASN A 522 22.45 -0.03 9.75
CA ASN A 522 23.07 1.16 10.35
C ASN A 522 24.36 0.86 11.11
N ALA A 523 24.46 -0.32 11.75
CA ALA A 523 25.66 -0.73 12.48
C ALA A 523 26.93 -0.72 11.59
N ASP A 524 26.80 -1.03 10.30
CA ASP A 524 27.92 -1.01 9.35
C ASP A 524 28.47 0.40 9.10
N PHE A 525 27.69 1.46 9.37
CA PHE A 525 28.05 2.85 9.11
C PHE A 525 28.30 3.68 10.38
N MET A 526 27.90 3.19 11.56
CA MET A 526 28.18 3.82 12.85
C MET A 526 29.68 3.81 13.20
N ASP A 527 30.16 4.86 13.86
CA ASP A 527 31.49 4.82 14.49
C ASP A 527 31.47 4.00 15.81
N GLU A 528 32.64 3.75 16.42
CA GLU A 528 32.70 2.95 17.66
C GLU A 528 31.95 3.60 18.83
N LYS A 529 31.92 4.93 18.90
CA LYS A 529 31.17 5.62 19.96
C LYS A 529 29.68 5.40 19.75
N GLU A 530 29.20 5.60 18.54
CA GLU A 530 27.81 5.40 18.16
C GLU A 530 27.35 3.96 18.36
N LEU A 531 28.18 2.97 17.99
CA LEU A 531 27.87 1.55 18.20
C LEU A 531 27.59 1.25 19.68
N ASN A 532 28.35 1.84 20.60
CA ASN A 532 28.22 1.58 22.03
C ASN A 532 27.17 2.47 22.72
N GLU A 533 26.78 3.59 22.12
CA GLU A 533 25.74 4.49 22.65
C GLU A 533 24.34 4.21 22.09
N LYS A 534 24.23 3.78 20.82
CA LYS A 534 22.95 3.70 20.09
C LYS A 534 22.43 2.27 19.89
N ILE A 535 23.28 1.24 19.96
CA ILE A 535 22.82 -0.14 19.81
C ILE A 535 22.12 -0.61 21.09
N ASP A 536 20.84 -0.96 20.98
CA ASP A 536 20.11 -1.58 22.06
C ASP A 536 20.46 -3.07 22.15
N LEU A 537 21.30 -3.42 23.13
CA LEU A 537 21.75 -4.78 23.38
C LEU A 537 20.61 -5.75 23.75
N SER A 538 19.45 -5.25 24.18
CA SER A 538 18.32 -6.08 24.62
C SER A 538 17.52 -6.68 23.46
N VAL A 539 17.52 -6.01 22.30
CA VAL A 539 16.85 -6.45 21.08
C VAL A 539 17.82 -6.83 19.96
N SER A 540 19.12 -6.58 20.16
CA SER A 540 20.15 -6.94 19.19
C SER A 540 20.62 -8.39 19.35
N VAL A 541 20.78 -9.08 18.24
CA VAL A 541 21.20 -10.49 18.16
C VAL A 541 22.29 -10.70 17.13
N VAL A 542 23.00 -11.81 17.27
CA VAL A 542 24.04 -12.26 16.34
C VAL A 542 23.91 -13.76 16.09
N LYS A 543 24.32 -14.18 14.89
CA LYS A 543 24.40 -15.59 14.52
C LYS A 543 25.81 -16.10 14.76
N ILE A 544 25.97 -17.04 15.69
CA ILE A 544 27.26 -17.66 16.01
C ILE A 544 27.20 -19.17 15.81
N LYS A 545 28.31 -19.77 15.38
CA LYS A 545 28.38 -21.22 15.19
C LYS A 545 28.46 -21.91 16.55
N ASN A 546 27.51 -22.80 16.82
CA ASN A 546 27.56 -23.67 17.98
C ASN A 546 28.67 -24.71 17.78
N GLU A 547 29.61 -24.78 18.73
CA GLU A 547 30.78 -25.66 18.65
C GLU A 547 30.43 -27.15 18.71
N THR A 548 29.31 -27.50 19.35
CA THR A 548 28.86 -28.89 19.51
C THR A 548 28.06 -29.37 18.30
N THR A 549 27.14 -28.55 17.79
CA THR A 549 26.25 -28.95 16.67
C THR A 549 26.80 -28.53 15.31
N GLY A 550 27.75 -27.60 15.27
CA GLY A 550 28.26 -26.98 14.05
C GLY A 550 27.26 -26.06 13.34
N LYS A 551 26.05 -25.88 13.88
CA LYS A 551 24.99 -25.05 13.29
C LYS A 551 25.13 -23.60 13.76
N LEU A 552 24.70 -22.66 12.92
CA LEU A 552 24.52 -21.28 13.36
C LEU A 552 23.33 -21.20 14.30
N GLU A 553 23.54 -20.57 15.45
CA GLU A 553 22.53 -20.28 16.46
C GLU A 553 22.47 -18.77 16.68
N GLU A 554 21.26 -18.27 16.83
CA GLU A 554 21.03 -16.89 17.26
C GLU A 554 21.30 -16.76 18.75
N LYS A 555 22.03 -15.71 19.15
CA LYS A 555 22.18 -15.30 20.54
C LYS A 555 22.04 -13.79 20.68
N SER A 556 21.33 -13.34 21.72
CA SER A 556 21.23 -11.91 22.00
C SER A 556 22.56 -11.35 22.53
N LEU A 557 22.85 -10.09 22.22
CA LEU A 557 24.05 -9.43 22.74
C LEU A 557 24.02 -9.32 24.26
N LYS A 558 22.83 -9.15 24.85
CA LYS A 558 22.61 -9.16 26.29
C LYS A 558 22.95 -10.51 26.93
N ASP A 559 22.51 -11.62 26.35
CA ASP A 559 22.78 -12.97 26.89
C ASP A 559 24.26 -13.36 26.75
N LEU A 560 24.91 -12.84 25.71
CA LEU A 560 26.36 -12.94 25.54
C LEU A 560 27.13 -12.05 26.53
N GLY A 561 26.46 -11.18 27.28
CA GLY A 561 27.09 -10.25 28.22
C GLY A 561 28.01 -9.25 27.53
N VAL A 562 27.66 -8.79 26.33
CA VAL A 562 28.46 -7.81 25.57
C VAL A 562 28.49 -6.47 26.30
N GLU A 563 29.67 -5.88 26.41
CA GLU A 563 29.89 -4.54 26.99
C GLU A 563 30.49 -3.55 25.99
N LEU A 564 31.19 -4.06 24.97
CA LEU A 564 31.83 -3.24 23.95
C LEU A 564 31.67 -3.88 22.57
N ILE A 565 31.28 -3.07 21.60
CA ILE A 565 31.24 -3.40 20.18
C ILE A 565 32.31 -2.57 19.48
N GLN A 566 33.20 -3.23 18.74
CA GLN A 566 34.23 -2.58 17.92
C GLN A 566 34.14 -3.07 16.48
N LYS A 567 34.78 -2.35 15.56
CA LYS A 567 34.97 -2.83 14.18
C LYS A 567 36.38 -3.38 14.00
N THR A 568 36.53 -4.37 13.13
CA THR A 568 37.87 -4.76 12.66
C THR A 568 38.53 -3.60 11.92
N THR A 569 39.86 -3.63 11.78
CA THR A 569 40.62 -2.56 11.11
C THR A 569 40.17 -2.28 9.67
N ASN A 570 39.65 -3.29 8.98
CA ASN A 570 39.07 -3.15 7.63
C ASN A 570 37.59 -2.73 7.62
N GLY A 571 36.97 -2.54 8.79
CA GLY A 571 35.56 -2.15 8.95
C GLY A 571 34.53 -3.20 8.55
N LYS A 572 34.95 -4.40 8.12
CA LYS A 572 34.04 -5.41 7.55
C LYS A 572 33.32 -6.27 8.59
N LEU A 573 33.95 -6.52 9.74
CA LEU A 573 33.45 -7.39 10.81
C LEU A 573 33.34 -6.63 12.13
N PHE A 574 32.54 -7.16 13.06
CA PHE A 574 32.40 -6.64 14.42
C PHE A 574 33.14 -7.54 15.42
N ILE A 575 33.71 -6.92 16.44
CA ILE A 575 34.33 -7.57 17.59
C ILE A 575 33.47 -7.24 18.81
N LEU A 576 32.84 -8.25 19.39
CA LEU A 576 32.04 -8.15 20.59
C LEU A 576 32.91 -8.54 21.79
N ARG A 577 33.13 -7.62 22.74
CA ARG A 577 33.79 -7.93 24.00
C ARG A 577 32.75 -8.16 25.08
N THR A 578 32.84 -9.31 25.72
CA THR A 578 31.94 -9.74 26.79
C THR A 578 32.52 -9.38 28.17
N LYS A 579 31.66 -9.34 29.19
CA LYS A 579 32.02 -9.20 30.62
C LYS A 579 33.12 -10.16 31.07
N GLU A 580 33.14 -11.36 30.50
CA GLU A 580 34.10 -12.41 30.82
C GLU A 580 35.46 -12.21 30.13
N GLY A 581 35.64 -11.10 29.40
CA GLY A 581 36.86 -10.81 28.63
C GLY A 581 36.99 -11.61 27.33
N LYS A 582 35.98 -12.42 26.96
CA LYS A 582 35.96 -13.14 25.67
C LYS A 582 35.65 -12.18 24.53
N SER A 583 36.33 -12.38 23.40
CA SER A 583 36.09 -11.66 22.14
C SER A 583 35.39 -12.58 21.15
N ILE A 584 34.26 -12.13 20.61
CA ILE A 584 33.49 -12.86 19.60
C ILE A 584 33.51 -12.02 18.31
N VAL A 585 33.94 -12.61 17.20
CA VAL A 585 33.96 -11.94 15.90
C VAL A 585 32.73 -12.36 15.11
N VAL A 586 31.96 -11.39 14.64
CA VAL A 586 30.72 -11.61 13.89
C VAL A 586 30.69 -10.76 12.62
N ASN A 587 30.00 -11.26 11.59
CA ASN A 587 29.86 -10.54 10.33
C ASN A 587 28.76 -9.48 10.39
N GLN A 588 27.68 -9.75 11.12
CA GLN A 588 26.46 -8.96 11.11
C GLN A 588 25.87 -8.88 12.51
N ILE A 589 25.24 -7.73 12.78
CA ILE A 589 24.35 -7.52 13.92
C ILE A 589 22.94 -7.43 13.36
N TYR A 590 22.00 -8.09 14.01
CA TYR A 590 20.58 -8.06 13.65
C TYR A 590 19.80 -7.45 14.81
N THR A 591 18.62 -6.94 14.51
CA THR A 591 17.63 -6.46 15.47
C THR A 591 16.43 -7.38 15.40
N LYS A 592 15.96 -7.92 16.53
CA LYS A 592 14.71 -8.69 16.58
C LYS A 592 13.56 -7.84 16.03
N THR A 593 12.80 -8.36 15.08
CA THR A 593 11.65 -7.62 14.51
C THR A 593 10.45 -7.68 15.44
N GLN A 594 10.28 -8.78 16.16
CA GLN A 594 9.30 -8.89 17.21
C GLN A 594 9.90 -8.39 18.53
N ASN A 595 9.30 -7.35 19.11
CA ASN A 595 9.73 -6.80 20.40
C ASN A 595 9.32 -7.73 21.55
N GLU A 596 10.04 -8.84 21.74
CA GLU A 596 9.89 -9.70 22.93
C GLU A 596 10.12 -8.93 24.24
N ALA A 597 10.87 -7.82 24.21
CA ALA A 597 11.22 -7.02 25.39
C ALA A 597 10.02 -6.26 26.01
N GLN A 598 8.88 -6.13 25.32
CA GLN A 598 7.64 -5.64 25.93
C GLN A 598 6.68 -6.76 26.37
N ASN A 599 7.01 -8.04 26.12
CA ASN A 599 6.18 -9.19 26.52
C ASN A 599 6.08 -9.39 28.04
N SER A 600 6.74 -8.56 28.87
CA SER A 600 6.81 -8.75 30.32
C SER A 600 6.42 -7.52 31.16
N GLN A 601 5.91 -6.44 30.56
CA GLN A 601 5.43 -5.30 31.33
C GLN A 601 4.00 -4.89 30.94
N ASN A 602 3.05 -5.45 31.69
CA ASN A 602 1.76 -4.85 32.01
C ASN A 602 0.81 -4.52 30.84
N ALA A 603 0.52 -5.48 29.96
CA ALA A 603 -0.81 -5.51 29.35
C ALA A 603 -1.75 -6.18 30.36
N GLN A 604 -2.36 -5.38 31.24
CA GLN A 604 -3.46 -5.86 32.07
C GLN A 604 -4.54 -6.38 31.12
N SER A 605 -4.80 -7.70 31.11
CA SER A 605 -5.67 -8.26 30.07
C SER A 605 -7.04 -7.60 30.17
N VAL A 606 -7.42 -6.88 29.12
CA VAL A 606 -8.72 -6.21 29.01
C VAL A 606 -9.85 -7.24 28.84
N ILE A 607 -9.48 -8.52 28.68
CA ILE A 607 -10.34 -9.67 28.43
C ILE A 607 -10.19 -10.65 29.62
N ASP A 608 -11.31 -11.15 30.12
CA ASP A 608 -11.35 -12.16 31.19
C ASP A 608 -10.74 -13.47 30.66
N GLU A 609 -9.81 -14.08 31.40
CA GLU A 609 -9.19 -15.37 31.04
C GLU A 609 -10.20 -16.51 30.85
N LYS A 610 -11.40 -16.38 31.44
CA LYS A 610 -12.51 -17.33 31.28
C LYS A 610 -13.28 -17.16 29.99
N GLU A 611 -13.13 -16.03 29.30
CA GLU A 611 -13.80 -15.77 28.02
C GLU A 611 -13.33 -16.78 26.96
N LYS A 612 -14.27 -17.29 26.16
CA LYS A 612 -14.00 -18.26 25.10
C LYS A 612 -14.63 -17.80 23.80
N PHE A 613 -13.85 -17.85 22.73
CA PHE A 613 -14.25 -17.42 21.39
C PHE A 613 -14.62 -18.63 20.55
N TYR A 614 -15.87 -18.65 20.11
CA TYR A 614 -16.41 -19.62 19.18
C TYR A 614 -16.62 -18.94 17.80
N PRO A 615 -16.40 -19.68 16.70
CA PRO A 615 -16.79 -19.23 15.37
C PRO A 615 -18.30 -18.97 15.30
N LYS A 616 -18.74 -18.25 14.25
CA LYS A 616 -20.16 -18.02 13.98
C LYS A 616 -20.94 -19.35 14.04
N PRO A 617 -21.97 -19.46 14.91
CA PRO A 617 -22.79 -20.66 14.97
C PRO A 617 -23.40 -20.92 13.59
N LEU A 618 -23.25 -22.15 13.09
CA LEU A 618 -23.99 -22.57 11.91
C LEU A 618 -25.48 -22.50 12.26
N LYS A 619 -26.25 -21.65 11.56
CA LYS A 619 -27.72 -21.72 11.61
C LYS A 619 -28.10 -23.10 11.07
N ILE A 620 -28.43 -24.03 11.97
CA ILE A 620 -29.12 -25.26 11.59
C ILE A 620 -30.53 -24.81 11.23
N TRP A 621 -30.86 -24.80 9.95
CA TRP A 621 -32.23 -24.63 9.49
C TRP A 621 -33.01 -25.84 10.00
N ALA A 622 -33.91 -25.61 10.95
CA ALA A 622 -34.82 -26.62 11.49
C ALA A 622 -36.03 -26.80 10.57
#